data_AF-A0A1V5N0C0-F1
#
_entry.id   AF-A0A1V5N0C0-F1
#
_cell.length_a   1.000
_cell.length_b   1.000
_cell.length_c   1.000
_cell.angle_alpha   90.00
_cell.angle_beta   90.00
_cell.angle_gamma   90.00
#
_symmetry.space_group_name_H-M   'P 1'
#
loop_
_entity.id
_entity.type
_entity.pdbx_description
1 polymer ?
#
loop_
_entity_poly.entity_id
_entity_poly.type
_entity_poly.pdbx_seq_one_letter_code
_entity_poly.pdbx_strand_id
1 'polypeptide(L)'
;MMVRYEGAALIVVTFLLNQIEAKTRKDRLMAFVWSFLAAIPLLAWMAGLIVNWHSTGTTHYLKEMGVTAEGKNVPLEYLALIWRASIQPLFIFPPSWPPRLTVWFSFFTKIMLTIGSFWAFGYGVWKRQWEILAYAIFLVLYTIIHIAYSVIDPRYCIMTNWIQLLLLFYGLEKFYLLIQNSNKISSAAIVGLQVILLFFLCIWIFYLYPCLEKLSPISPVSRHIPHVAIASVLVILVAKILPMQNMRGIFSLVVGSVLLCLMILSNQFTLASTVQDGKLDIEFKLLADWYVAHAEPDTKMVTSMPHIVRIFAPKQSSAFVAKQTIIGKNADDFINQCYTQNITYVAWDSRIGFNVGGRYYKLWGIQDINMLNRPQNVGPYEFVTQIVATPKRYINIFRLKK
;
A
#
# COMPACT_ATOMS: atom_id res chain seq x y z
N MET A 1 7.18 -7.44 -5.54
CA MET A 1 8.58 -7.24 -5.10
C MET A 1 8.74 -7.16 -3.56
N MET A 2 7.66 -6.94 -2.80
CA MET A 2 7.64 -6.91 -1.32
C MET A 2 8.02 -8.22 -0.60
N VAL A 3 7.63 -9.37 -1.16
CA VAL A 3 7.77 -10.71 -0.57
C VAL A 3 9.21 -11.07 -0.16
N ARG A 4 10.23 -10.40 -0.72
CA ARG A 4 11.64 -10.76 -0.55
C ARG A 4 12.24 -10.29 0.78
N TYR A 5 11.95 -9.06 1.20
CA TYR A 5 12.45 -8.50 2.46
C TYR A 5 11.66 -9.04 3.66
N GLU A 6 10.37 -9.26 3.46
CA GLU A 6 9.48 -9.92 4.41
C GLU A 6 9.98 -11.34 4.70
N GLY A 7 10.30 -12.11 3.66
CA GLY A 7 10.89 -13.45 3.81
C GLY A 7 12.21 -13.43 4.57
N ALA A 8 13.12 -12.50 4.27
CA ALA A 8 14.38 -12.36 4.99
C ALA A 8 14.18 -12.05 6.48
N ALA A 9 13.30 -11.10 6.81
CA ALA A 9 12.97 -10.77 8.19
C ALA A 9 12.31 -11.94 8.91
N LEU A 10 11.40 -12.68 8.26
CA LEU A 10 10.78 -13.88 8.81
C LEU A 10 11.80 -14.98 9.11
N ILE A 11 12.75 -15.25 8.21
CA ILE A 11 13.80 -16.25 8.45
C ILE A 11 14.59 -15.90 9.71
N VAL A 12 15.00 -14.64 9.87
CA VAL A 12 15.73 -14.18 11.07
C VAL A 12 14.88 -14.33 12.32
N VAL A 13 13.62 -13.89 12.27
CA VAL A 13 12.70 -13.96 13.41
C VAL A 13 12.44 -15.41 13.84
N THR A 14 12.13 -16.29 12.89
CA THR A 14 11.89 -17.72 13.15
C THR A 14 13.15 -18.41 13.65
N PHE A 15 14.34 -18.06 13.12
CA PHE A 15 15.60 -18.57 13.65
C PHE A 15 15.77 -18.20 15.13
N LEU A 16 15.58 -16.93 15.48
CA LEU A 16 15.73 -16.46 16.87
C LEU A 16 14.74 -17.13 17.81
N LEU A 17 13.47 -17.27 17.41
CA LEU A 17 12.47 -18.01 18.18
C LEU A 17 12.89 -19.45 18.42
N ASN A 18 13.28 -20.15 17.36
CA ASN A 18 13.72 -21.53 17.47
C ASN A 18 14.95 -21.68 18.38
N GLN A 19 15.88 -20.70 18.38
CA GLN A 19 17.02 -20.71 19.31
C GLN A 19 16.59 -20.54 20.77
N ILE A 20 15.59 -19.70 21.03
CA ILE A 20 15.05 -19.46 22.38
C ILE A 20 14.30 -20.70 22.90
N GLU A 21 13.51 -21.35 22.05
CA GLU A 21 12.69 -22.51 22.41
C GLU A 21 13.45 -23.84 22.43
N ALA A 22 14.59 -23.91 21.74
CA ALA A 22 15.40 -25.13 21.65
C ALA A 22 15.94 -25.57 23.02
N LYS A 23 15.53 -26.78 23.42
CA LYS A 23 15.93 -27.42 24.68
C LYS A 23 17.33 -28.04 24.61
N THR A 24 17.75 -28.49 23.43
CA THR A 24 19.02 -29.21 23.24
C THR A 24 19.95 -28.53 22.23
N ARG A 25 21.25 -28.86 22.30
CA ARG A 25 22.23 -28.40 21.29
C ARG A 25 21.89 -28.90 19.88
N LYS A 26 21.32 -30.10 19.77
CA LYS A 26 20.89 -30.68 18.50
C LYS A 26 19.76 -29.85 17.88
N ASP A 27 18.78 -29.45 18.66
CA ASP A 27 17.67 -28.62 18.18
C ASP A 27 18.15 -27.25 17.70
N ARG A 28 19.10 -26.64 18.43
CA ARG A 28 19.73 -25.38 18.01
C ARG A 28 20.48 -25.51 16.69
N LEU A 29 21.22 -26.60 16.52
CA LEU A 29 21.91 -26.89 15.26
C LEU A 29 20.91 -27.10 14.12
N MET A 30 19.84 -27.86 14.35
CA MET A 30 18.81 -28.08 13.34
C MET A 30 18.09 -26.77 12.98
N ALA A 31 17.77 -25.92 13.95
CA ALA A 31 17.19 -24.61 13.69
C ALA A 31 18.10 -23.74 12.82
N PHE A 32 19.42 -23.77 13.05
CA PHE A 32 20.40 -23.11 12.18
C PHE A 32 20.39 -23.69 10.77
N VAL A 33 20.46 -25.01 10.62
CA VAL A 33 20.44 -25.70 9.31
C VAL A 33 19.18 -25.34 8.54
N TRP A 34 17.99 -25.43 9.16
CA TRP A 34 16.73 -25.09 8.51
C TRP A 34 16.65 -23.63 8.10
N SER A 35 17.14 -22.71 8.94
CA SER A 35 17.16 -21.28 8.61
C SER A 35 18.13 -20.97 7.46
N PHE A 36 19.28 -21.66 7.43
CA PHE A 36 20.22 -21.57 6.32
C PHE A 36 19.61 -22.09 5.00
N LEU A 37 18.96 -23.27 5.03
CA LEU A 37 18.27 -23.82 3.86
C LEU A 37 17.16 -22.89 3.37
N ALA A 38 16.38 -22.30 4.28
CA ALA A 38 15.35 -21.32 3.95
C ALA A 38 15.94 -20.02 3.33
N ALA A 39 17.18 -19.68 3.65
CA ALA A 39 17.88 -18.52 3.09
C ALA A 39 18.48 -18.76 1.70
N ILE A 40 18.60 -20.01 1.22
CA ILE A 40 19.20 -20.31 -0.10
C ILE A 40 18.54 -19.52 -1.25
N PRO A 41 17.20 -19.47 -1.39
CA PRO A 41 16.57 -18.68 -2.45
C PRO A 41 16.90 -17.19 -2.37
N LEU A 42 17.03 -16.64 -1.15
CA LEU A 42 17.40 -15.25 -0.93
C LEU A 42 18.86 -15.00 -1.36
N LEU A 43 19.78 -15.90 -1.00
CA LEU A 43 21.19 -15.83 -1.41
C LEU A 43 21.33 -15.93 -2.94
N ALA A 44 20.63 -16.87 -3.57
CA ALA A 44 20.61 -17.00 -5.03
C ALA A 44 20.08 -15.72 -5.71
N TRP A 45 19.04 -15.11 -5.14
CA TRP A 45 18.52 -13.84 -5.60
C TRP A 45 19.53 -12.70 -5.43
N MET A 46 20.19 -12.60 -4.28
CA MET A 46 21.24 -11.60 -4.04
C MET A 46 22.40 -11.76 -5.01
N ALA A 47 22.84 -12.99 -5.28
CA ALA A 47 23.87 -13.29 -6.27
C ALA A 47 23.44 -12.82 -7.67
N GLY A 48 22.22 -13.13 -8.10
CA GLY A 48 21.67 -12.65 -9.37
C GLY A 48 21.60 -11.12 -9.45
N LEU A 49 21.32 -10.45 -8.33
CA LEU A 49 21.30 -8.99 -8.26
C LEU A 49 22.70 -8.37 -8.35
N ILE A 50 23.72 -9.01 -7.76
CA ILE A 50 25.13 -8.59 -7.88
C ILE A 50 25.59 -8.76 -9.33
N VAL A 51 25.28 -9.90 -9.96
CA VAL A 51 25.65 -10.17 -11.37
C VAL A 51 25.00 -9.13 -12.30
N ASN A 52 23.75 -8.75 -12.03
CA ASN A 52 23.03 -7.75 -12.83
C ASN A 52 23.15 -6.33 -12.28
N TRP A 53 24.11 -6.05 -11.39
CA TRP A 53 24.20 -4.75 -10.74
C TRP A 53 24.38 -3.61 -11.75
N HIS A 54 25.09 -3.86 -12.85
CA HIS A 54 25.33 -2.84 -13.88
C HIS A 54 24.39 -2.93 -15.09
N SER A 55 23.41 -3.85 -15.12
CA SER A 55 22.47 -3.91 -16.24
C SER A 55 21.62 -2.64 -16.29
N THR A 56 21.68 -1.94 -17.43
CA THR A 56 20.96 -0.70 -17.70
C THR A 56 19.45 -0.95 -17.81
N GLY A 57 18.63 -0.08 -17.22
CA GLY A 57 17.17 -0.14 -17.33
C GLY A 57 16.42 -0.94 -16.25
N THR A 58 17.11 -1.57 -15.31
CA THR A 58 16.50 -2.21 -14.14
C THR A 58 16.81 -1.46 -12.84
N THR A 59 15.80 -0.75 -12.32
CA THR A 59 15.89 -0.18 -10.97
C THR A 59 15.62 -1.29 -9.95
N HIS A 60 16.65 -1.66 -9.20
CA HIS A 60 16.53 -2.60 -8.08
C HIS A 60 16.53 -1.84 -6.77
N TYR A 61 15.74 -2.30 -5.80
CA TYR A 61 15.48 -1.60 -4.53
C TYR A 61 16.77 -1.28 -3.75
N LEU A 62 17.81 -2.10 -3.88
CA LEU A 62 19.12 -1.88 -3.26
C LEU A 62 19.92 -0.71 -3.88
N LYS A 63 19.76 -0.40 -5.17
CA LYS A 63 20.42 0.78 -5.80
C LYS A 63 19.86 2.10 -5.28
N GLU A 64 18.65 2.05 -4.75
CA GLU A 64 17.89 3.21 -4.27
C GLU A 64 17.99 3.36 -2.74
N MET A 65 18.56 2.37 -2.03
CA MET A 65 18.86 2.49 -0.61
C MET A 65 19.95 3.54 -0.41
N GLY A 66 19.72 4.51 0.48
CA GLY A 66 20.66 5.59 0.76
C GLY A 66 20.75 6.67 -0.32
N VAL A 67 19.94 6.63 -1.38
CA VAL A 67 19.78 7.78 -2.29
C VAL A 67 19.18 8.94 -1.50
N THR A 68 19.75 10.13 -1.64
CA THR A 68 19.39 11.31 -0.84
C THR A 68 17.90 11.61 -0.92
N ALA A 69 17.23 11.67 0.23
CA ALA A 69 15.79 11.91 0.34
C ALA A 69 15.38 13.38 0.10
N GLU A 70 16.15 14.14 -0.69
CA GLU A 70 15.88 15.55 -1.04
C GLU A 70 15.45 16.42 0.16
N GLY A 71 16.11 16.26 1.32
CA GLY A 71 15.84 17.05 2.53
C GLY A 71 14.69 16.53 3.43
N LYS A 72 14.08 15.38 3.11
CA LYS A 72 13.02 14.78 3.94
C LYS A 72 13.59 13.96 5.10
N ASN A 73 12.93 14.04 6.25
CA ASN A 73 13.19 13.15 7.38
C ASN A 73 12.41 11.83 7.19
N VAL A 74 13.00 10.93 6.39
CA VAL A 74 12.41 9.63 6.01
C VAL A 74 11.95 8.81 7.24
N PRO A 75 12.73 8.70 8.35
CA PRO A 75 12.25 8.03 9.56
C PRO A 75 10.92 8.56 10.09
N LEU A 76 10.81 9.88 10.29
CA LEU A 76 9.60 10.49 10.85
C LEU A 76 8.40 10.38 9.90
N GLU A 77 8.62 10.59 8.61
CA GLU A 77 7.56 10.44 7.60
C GLU A 77 7.06 9.01 7.52
N TYR A 78 7.94 8.01 7.61
CA TYR A 78 7.56 6.60 7.58
C TYR A 78 6.79 6.18 8.83
N LEU A 79 7.21 6.62 10.03
CA LEU A 79 6.47 6.40 11.27
C LEU A 79 5.09 7.08 11.24
N ALA A 80 5.00 8.28 10.66
CA ALA A 80 3.72 8.94 10.44
C ALA A 80 2.85 8.17 9.44
N LEU A 81 3.45 7.65 8.36
CA LEU A 81 2.75 6.85 7.35
C LEU A 81 2.16 5.58 7.96
N ILE A 82 2.90 4.90 8.83
CA ILE A 82 2.45 3.76 9.61
C ILE A 82 1.09 4.04 10.29
N TRP A 83 0.96 5.16 11.00
CA TRP A 83 -0.31 5.56 11.62
C TRP A 83 -1.39 5.91 10.58
N ARG A 84 -1.01 6.61 9.51
CA ARG A 84 -1.92 6.98 8.40
C ARG A 84 -2.46 5.77 7.64
N ALA A 85 -1.72 4.67 7.63
CA ALA A 85 -2.12 3.46 6.93
C ALA A 85 -2.88 2.48 7.84
N SER A 86 -2.56 2.44 9.14
CA SER A 86 -3.17 1.50 10.10
C SER A 86 -4.42 2.05 10.79
N ILE A 87 -4.38 3.29 11.31
CA ILE A 87 -5.42 3.83 12.20
C ILE A 87 -6.28 4.86 11.49
N GLN A 88 -5.69 5.79 10.73
CA GLN A 88 -6.43 6.89 10.12
C GLN A 88 -7.63 6.43 9.26
N PRO A 89 -7.54 5.37 8.43
CA PRO A 89 -8.66 4.93 7.61
C PRO A 89 -9.84 4.42 8.45
N LEU A 90 -9.58 3.95 9.67
CA LEU A 90 -10.60 3.40 10.57
C LEU A 90 -11.42 4.50 11.26
N PHE A 91 -11.00 5.77 11.19
CA PHE A 91 -11.61 6.88 11.92
C PHE A 91 -11.60 8.17 11.08
N ILE A 92 -12.44 8.21 10.04
CA ILE A 92 -12.58 9.39 9.19
C ILE A 92 -13.65 10.31 9.78
N PHE A 93 -13.27 11.57 9.94
CA PHE A 93 -14.15 12.60 10.48
C PHE A 93 -15.10 13.14 9.41
N PRO A 94 -16.37 13.42 9.75
CA PRO A 94 -17.27 14.12 8.86
C PRO A 94 -16.69 15.50 8.48
N PRO A 95 -16.82 15.95 7.22
CA PRO A 95 -16.30 17.25 6.79
C PRO A 95 -16.91 18.45 7.53
N SER A 96 -18.08 18.28 8.13
CA SER A 96 -18.77 19.32 8.91
C SER A 96 -18.15 19.54 10.30
N TRP A 97 -17.30 18.63 10.77
CA TRP A 97 -16.72 18.74 12.11
C TRP A 97 -15.50 19.66 12.12
N PRO A 98 -15.23 20.37 13.24
CA PRO A 98 -14.07 21.25 13.36
C PRO A 98 -12.74 20.52 13.10
N PRO A 99 -11.83 21.06 12.26
CA PRO A 99 -10.53 20.43 11.97
C PRO A 99 -9.67 20.17 13.22
N ARG A 100 -9.83 20.99 14.27
CA ARG A 100 -9.14 20.81 15.56
C ARG A 100 -9.46 19.44 16.19
N LEU A 101 -10.68 18.92 16.04
CA LEU A 101 -11.03 17.60 16.56
C LEU A 101 -10.21 16.49 15.90
N THR A 102 -10.02 16.56 14.59
CA THR A 102 -9.18 15.61 13.85
C THR A 102 -7.73 15.67 14.30
N VAL A 103 -7.21 16.87 14.57
CA VAL A 103 -5.83 17.05 15.09
C VAL A 103 -5.68 16.42 16.47
N TRP A 104 -6.57 16.74 17.40
CA TRP A 104 -6.57 16.16 18.76
C TRP A 104 -6.71 14.64 18.72
N PHE A 105 -7.66 14.13 17.94
CA PHE A 105 -7.87 12.69 17.80
C PHE A 105 -6.65 11.98 17.19
N SER A 106 -6.01 12.58 16.18
CA SER A 106 -4.77 12.05 15.60
C SER A 106 -3.64 12.00 16.64
N PHE A 107 -3.50 13.05 17.46
CA PHE A 107 -2.54 13.06 18.56
C PHE A 107 -2.80 11.95 19.57
N PHE A 108 -4.03 11.82 20.07
CA PHE A 108 -4.40 10.78 21.04
C PHE A 108 -4.22 9.37 20.49
N THR A 109 -4.63 9.11 19.25
CA THR A 109 -4.48 7.77 18.66
C THR A 109 -3.03 7.41 18.35
N LYS A 110 -2.17 8.38 18.01
CA LYS A 110 -0.72 8.14 17.91
C LYS A 110 -0.11 7.78 19.26
N ILE A 111 -0.48 8.51 20.31
CA ILE A 111 -0.05 8.19 21.69
C ILE A 111 -0.53 6.80 22.09
N MET A 112 -1.81 6.49 21.85
CA MET A 112 -2.41 5.20 22.17
C MET A 112 -1.70 4.07 21.41
N LEU A 113 -1.44 4.23 20.10
CA LEU A 113 -0.69 3.27 19.29
C LEU A 113 0.69 3.03 19.89
N THR A 114 1.38 4.11 20.27
CA THR A 114 2.74 4.06 20.83
C THR A 114 2.76 3.35 22.18
N ILE A 115 1.96 3.82 23.14
CA ILE A 115 1.89 3.26 24.49
C ILE A 115 1.40 1.81 24.45
N GLY A 116 0.34 1.52 23.67
CA GLY A 116 -0.18 0.17 23.53
C GLY A 116 0.86 -0.79 22.96
N SER A 117 1.58 -0.39 21.91
CA SER A 117 2.62 -1.23 21.31
C SER A 117 3.81 -1.46 22.26
N PHE A 118 4.27 -0.41 22.97
CA PHE A 118 5.34 -0.57 23.97
C PHE A 118 4.91 -1.43 25.15
N TRP A 119 3.67 -1.29 25.61
CA TRP A 119 3.12 -2.12 26.67
C TRP A 119 3.01 -3.58 26.24
N ALA A 120 2.53 -3.84 25.01
CA ALA A 120 2.49 -5.18 24.44
C ALA A 120 3.87 -5.85 24.43
N PHE A 121 4.88 -5.11 23.97
CA PHE A 121 6.26 -5.58 23.96
C PHE A 121 6.77 -5.86 25.39
N GLY A 122 6.66 -4.89 26.29
CA GLY A 122 7.14 -5.03 27.67
C GLY A 122 6.46 -6.17 28.42
N TYR A 123 5.14 -6.30 28.27
CA TYR A 123 4.36 -7.38 28.85
C TYR A 123 4.73 -8.74 28.24
N GLY A 124 4.88 -8.81 26.92
CA GLY A 124 5.28 -10.04 26.22
C GLY A 124 6.65 -10.54 26.69
N VAL A 125 7.63 -9.65 26.83
CA VAL A 125 8.96 -9.98 27.39
C VAL A 125 8.84 -10.43 28.85
N TRP A 126 8.10 -9.69 29.69
CA TRP A 126 7.94 -10.03 31.10
C TRP A 126 7.29 -11.40 31.30
N LYS A 127 6.29 -11.74 30.49
CA LYS A 127 5.58 -13.03 30.53
C LYS A 127 6.19 -14.10 29.64
N ARG A 128 7.35 -13.84 29.01
CA ARG A 128 8.05 -14.77 28.11
C ARG A 128 7.17 -15.29 26.97
N GLN A 129 6.29 -14.44 26.42
CA GLN A 129 5.51 -14.71 25.22
C GLN A 129 6.35 -14.34 24.00
N TRP A 130 7.22 -15.25 23.60
CA TRP A 130 8.23 -15.02 22.57
C TRP A 130 7.63 -14.68 21.20
N GLU A 131 6.39 -15.11 20.94
CA GLU A 131 5.64 -14.78 19.74
C GLU A 131 5.44 -13.26 19.59
N ILE A 132 5.19 -12.55 20.69
CA ILE A 132 5.07 -11.08 20.70
C ILE A 132 6.42 -10.42 20.38
N LEU A 133 7.51 -10.99 20.91
CA LEU A 133 8.86 -10.54 20.59
C LEU A 133 9.18 -10.74 19.10
N ALA A 134 8.74 -11.85 18.51
CA ALA A 134 8.90 -12.09 17.08
C ALA A 134 8.18 -11.06 16.21
N TYR A 135 6.92 -10.72 16.53
CA TYR A 135 6.20 -9.66 15.84
C TYR A 135 6.90 -8.30 15.95
N ALA A 136 7.45 -7.98 17.13
CA ALA A 136 8.19 -6.74 17.35
C ALA A 136 9.52 -6.69 16.56
N ILE A 137 10.30 -7.78 16.57
CA ILE A 137 11.55 -7.88 15.80
C ILE A 137 11.24 -7.74 14.30
N PHE A 138 10.23 -8.45 13.80
CA PHE A 138 9.80 -8.32 12.41
C PHE A 138 9.45 -6.87 12.07
N LEU A 139 8.65 -6.20 12.91
CA LEU A 139 8.25 -4.81 12.71
C LEU A 139 9.45 -3.86 12.67
N VAL A 140 10.43 -4.04 13.55
CA VAL A 140 11.66 -3.24 13.60
C VAL A 140 12.50 -3.46 12.36
N LEU A 141 12.80 -4.71 12.00
CA LEU A 141 13.59 -5.05 10.80
C LEU A 141 12.93 -4.50 9.53
N TYR A 142 11.61 -4.71 9.39
CA TYR A 142 10.85 -4.22 8.26
C TYR A 142 10.87 -2.69 8.17
N THR A 143 10.73 -2.01 9.30
CA THR A 143 10.76 -0.54 9.39
C THR A 143 12.13 0.01 9.00
N ILE A 144 13.22 -0.59 9.49
CA ILE A 144 14.59 -0.17 9.14
C ILE A 144 14.83 -0.26 7.63
N ILE A 145 14.42 -1.36 6.99
CA ILE A 145 14.58 -1.56 5.54
C ILE A 145 13.85 -0.47 4.73
N HIS A 146 12.66 -0.06 5.18
CA HIS A 146 11.87 0.94 4.47
C HIS A 146 12.28 2.37 4.81
N ILE A 147 12.87 2.62 5.99
CA ILE A 147 13.50 3.90 6.31
C ILE A 147 14.80 4.08 5.51
N ALA A 148 15.57 3.00 5.30
CA ALA A 148 16.78 3.02 4.48
C ALA A 148 16.48 3.26 2.99
N TYR A 149 15.22 3.06 2.57
CA TYR A 149 14.74 3.34 1.23
C TYR A 149 14.18 4.77 1.18
N SER A 150 14.62 5.57 0.22
CA SER A 150 14.25 6.99 0.13
C SER A 150 12.80 7.25 -0.27
N VAL A 151 12.05 6.22 -0.66
CA VAL A 151 10.66 6.35 -1.13
C VAL A 151 9.68 5.75 -0.15
N ILE A 152 8.75 6.60 0.28
CA ILE A 152 7.69 6.27 1.22
C ILE A 152 6.39 6.12 0.43
N ASP A 153 5.78 4.94 0.48
CA ASP A 153 4.53 4.63 -0.22
C ASP A 153 3.59 3.89 0.76
N PRO A 154 2.29 4.25 0.85
CA PRO A 154 1.32 3.58 1.71
C PRO A 154 1.30 2.06 1.59
N ARG A 155 1.58 1.51 0.40
CA ARG A 155 1.60 0.05 0.21
C ARG A 155 2.63 -0.64 1.11
N TYR A 156 3.74 0.02 1.42
CA TYR A 156 4.79 -0.49 2.32
C TYR A 156 4.30 -0.71 3.74
N CYS A 157 3.20 -0.08 4.17
CA CYS A 157 2.67 -0.28 5.50
C CYS A 157 1.66 -1.43 5.58
N ILE A 158 1.20 -2.03 4.47
CA ILE A 158 0.11 -3.02 4.49
C ILE A 158 0.38 -4.19 5.45
N MET A 159 1.59 -4.76 5.40
CA MET A 159 1.96 -5.90 6.25
C MET A 159 2.18 -5.49 7.72
N THR A 160 2.73 -4.31 7.95
CA THR A 160 3.00 -3.82 9.30
C THR A 160 1.76 -3.28 9.99
N ASN A 161 0.76 -2.83 9.25
CA ASN A 161 -0.50 -2.31 9.79
C ASN A 161 -1.21 -3.34 10.65
N TRP A 162 -1.35 -4.59 10.17
CA TRP A 162 -2.01 -5.64 10.93
C TRP A 162 -1.25 -6.01 12.21
N ILE A 163 0.07 -6.12 12.12
CA ILE A 163 0.94 -6.41 13.27
C ILE A 163 0.81 -5.29 14.31
N GLN A 164 0.81 -4.04 13.88
CA GLN A 164 0.65 -2.89 14.76
C GLN A 164 -0.71 -2.84 15.44
N LEU A 165 -1.80 -3.11 14.72
CA LEU A 165 -3.14 -3.20 15.30
C LEU A 165 -3.23 -4.33 16.33
N LEU A 166 -2.64 -5.49 16.04
CA LEU A 166 -2.58 -6.61 16.98
C LEU A 166 -1.79 -6.25 18.24
N LEU A 167 -0.59 -5.66 18.09
CA LEU A 167 0.22 -5.20 19.23
C LEU A 167 -0.52 -4.13 20.03
N LEU A 168 -1.18 -3.18 19.37
CA LEU A 168 -2.00 -2.17 20.02
C LEU A 168 -3.12 -2.80 20.86
N PHE A 169 -3.97 -3.64 20.26
CA PHE A 169 -5.10 -4.23 20.96
C PHE A 169 -4.66 -5.19 22.08
N TYR A 170 -3.63 -6.00 21.83
CA TYR A 170 -3.04 -6.85 22.86
C TYR A 170 -2.49 -6.01 24.02
N GLY A 171 -1.75 -4.94 23.73
CA GLY A 171 -1.21 -4.04 24.74
C GLY A 171 -2.31 -3.37 25.57
N LEU A 172 -3.35 -2.84 24.92
CA LEU A 172 -4.49 -2.25 25.61
C LEU A 172 -5.25 -3.27 26.47
N GLU A 173 -5.44 -4.50 25.98
CA GLU A 173 -6.07 -5.59 26.73
C GLU A 173 -5.27 -5.91 28.01
N LYS A 174 -3.95 -6.12 27.89
CA LYS A 174 -3.12 -6.45 29.06
C LYS A 174 -2.99 -5.28 30.03
N PHE A 175 -2.97 -4.05 29.53
CA PHE A 175 -2.99 -2.86 30.35
C PHE A 175 -4.32 -2.73 31.12
N TYR A 176 -5.44 -2.97 30.44
CA TYR A 176 -6.76 -2.99 31.06
C TYR A 176 -6.87 -4.06 32.15
N LEU A 177 -6.41 -5.29 31.89
CA LEU A 177 -6.41 -6.38 32.88
C LEU A 177 -5.56 -6.04 34.11
N LEU A 178 -4.43 -5.36 33.94
CA LEU A 178 -3.61 -4.90 35.06
C LEU A 178 -4.37 -3.91 35.95
N ILE A 179 -5.09 -2.95 35.33
CA ILE A 179 -5.89 -1.97 36.07
C ILE A 179 -7.10 -2.65 36.73
N GLN A 180 -7.79 -3.54 36.03
CA GLN A 180 -8.95 -4.24 36.56
C GLN A 180 -8.58 -5.10 37.77
N ASN A 181 -7.47 -5.82 37.71
CA ASN A 181 -6.98 -6.65 38.83
C ASN A 181 -6.60 -5.82 40.07
N SER A 182 -6.36 -4.52 39.91
CA SER A 182 -6.12 -3.62 41.03
C SER A 182 -7.41 -3.09 41.69
N ASN A 183 -8.60 -3.52 41.22
CA ASN A 183 -9.92 -3.07 41.67
C ASN A 183 -10.11 -1.53 41.67
N LYS A 184 -9.30 -0.82 40.90
CA LYS A 184 -9.30 0.66 40.85
C LYS A 184 -10.48 1.25 40.09
N ILE A 185 -11.19 0.46 39.27
CA ILE A 185 -12.29 0.93 38.43
C ILE A 185 -13.57 0.14 38.77
N SER A 186 -14.62 0.85 39.14
CA SER A 186 -15.92 0.24 39.41
C SER A 186 -16.62 -0.19 38.11
N SER A 187 -17.46 -1.24 38.19
CA SER A 187 -18.24 -1.69 37.03
C SER A 187 -19.20 -0.61 36.51
N ALA A 188 -19.72 0.25 37.39
CA ALA A 188 -20.55 1.39 37.01
C ALA A 188 -19.79 2.42 36.16
N ALA A 189 -18.52 2.69 36.48
CA ALA A 189 -17.69 3.59 35.69
C ALA A 189 -17.44 3.05 34.28
N ILE A 190 -17.22 1.72 34.15
CA ILE A 190 -17.04 1.08 32.83
C ILE A 190 -18.31 1.22 31.99
N VAL A 191 -19.48 0.91 32.55
CA VAL A 191 -20.76 1.07 31.85
C VAL A 191 -21.00 2.53 31.47
N GLY A 192 -20.73 3.47 32.36
CA GLY A 192 -20.83 4.91 32.09
C GLY A 192 -19.96 5.34 30.90
N LEU A 193 -18.69 4.93 30.88
CA LEU A 193 -17.77 5.19 29.76
C LEU A 193 -18.26 4.56 28.45
N GLN A 194 -18.82 3.35 28.51
CA GLN A 194 -19.40 2.68 27.34
C GLN A 194 -20.64 3.39 26.81
N VAL A 195 -21.52 3.92 27.67
CA VAL A 195 -22.68 4.74 27.26
C VAL A 195 -22.22 6.02 26.56
N ILE A 196 -21.24 6.72 27.16
CA ILE A 196 -20.66 7.93 26.56
C ILE A 196 -20.04 7.61 25.19
N LEU A 197 -19.25 6.53 25.11
CA LEU A 197 -18.64 6.09 23.86
C LEU A 197 -19.70 5.76 22.81
N LEU A 198 -20.72 4.97 23.17
CA LEU A 198 -21.82 4.61 22.27
C LEU A 198 -22.52 5.85 21.70
N PHE A 199 -22.82 6.83 22.55
CA PHE A 199 -23.43 8.09 22.13
C PHE A 199 -22.55 8.83 21.10
N PHE A 200 -21.25 8.97 21.37
CA PHE A 200 -20.32 9.60 20.42
C PHE A 200 -20.20 8.83 19.10
N LEU A 201 -20.14 7.49 19.15
CA LEU A 201 -20.06 6.65 17.95
C LEU A 201 -21.33 6.79 17.09
N CYS A 202 -22.50 6.79 17.71
CA CYS A 202 -23.78 6.98 17.01
C CYS A 202 -23.84 8.35 16.33
N ILE A 203 -23.44 9.43 17.03
CA ILE A 203 -23.35 10.77 16.44
C ILE A 203 -22.38 10.79 15.26
N TRP A 204 -21.21 10.17 15.41
CA TRP A 204 -20.21 10.10 14.35
C TRP A 204 -20.76 9.39 13.11
N ILE A 205 -21.36 8.21 13.29
CA ILE A 205 -22.01 7.47 12.20
C ILE A 205 -23.11 8.31 11.56
N PHE A 206 -23.96 8.97 12.34
CA PHE A 206 -25.06 9.79 11.84
C PHE A 206 -24.58 10.90 10.89
N TYR A 207 -23.48 11.58 11.22
CA TYR A 207 -22.92 12.63 10.35
C TYR A 207 -22.09 12.08 9.18
N LEU A 208 -21.45 10.91 9.35
CA LEU A 208 -20.60 10.32 8.33
C LEU A 208 -21.40 9.57 7.25
N TYR A 209 -22.49 8.91 7.63
CA TYR A 209 -23.28 8.07 6.75
C TYR A 209 -23.82 8.79 5.50
N PRO A 210 -24.41 10.00 5.58
CA PRO A 210 -24.85 10.75 4.40
C PRO A 210 -23.70 11.11 3.45
N CYS A 211 -22.45 11.14 3.92
CA CYS A 211 -21.30 11.43 3.07
C CYS A 211 -20.97 10.30 2.10
N LEU A 212 -21.50 9.08 2.29
CA LEU A 212 -21.31 7.96 1.35
C LEU A 212 -21.81 8.29 -0.07
N GLU A 213 -22.80 9.18 -0.20
CA GLU A 213 -23.28 9.66 -1.50
C GLU A 213 -22.18 10.29 -2.35
N LYS A 214 -21.22 10.96 -1.69
CA LYS A 214 -20.08 11.60 -2.35
C LYS A 214 -19.13 10.58 -2.99
N LEU A 215 -19.26 9.30 -2.69
CA LEU A 215 -18.50 8.23 -3.32
C LEU A 215 -19.07 7.82 -4.67
N SER A 216 -20.35 8.08 -4.96
CA SER A 216 -21.01 7.64 -6.20
C SER A 216 -20.31 8.12 -7.48
N PRO A 217 -19.80 9.37 -7.58
CA PRO A 217 -19.06 9.82 -8.76
C PRO A 217 -17.70 9.14 -8.93
N ILE A 218 -17.11 8.63 -7.84
CA ILE A 218 -15.80 7.96 -7.84
C ILE A 218 -15.97 6.48 -8.17
N SER A 219 -16.93 5.83 -7.51
CA SER A 219 -17.26 4.42 -7.68
C SER A 219 -18.69 4.15 -7.19
N PRO A 220 -19.66 4.00 -8.12
CA PRO A 220 -21.06 3.73 -7.77
C PRO A 220 -21.22 2.48 -6.92
N VAL A 221 -20.44 1.43 -7.21
CA VAL A 221 -20.48 0.15 -6.49
C VAL A 221 -19.99 0.33 -5.05
N SER A 222 -18.94 1.12 -4.84
CA SER A 222 -18.37 1.36 -3.51
C SER A 222 -19.34 2.03 -2.54
N ARG A 223 -20.36 2.75 -2.99
CA ARG A 223 -21.38 3.33 -2.11
C ARG A 223 -22.14 2.26 -1.30
N HIS A 224 -22.32 1.07 -1.87
CA HIS A 224 -23.16 0.03 -1.27
C HIS A 224 -22.40 -0.94 -0.35
N ILE A 225 -21.08 -1.06 -0.51
CA ILE A 225 -20.23 -2.00 0.23
C ILE A 225 -20.41 -1.90 1.77
N PRO A 226 -20.45 -0.70 2.39
CA PRO A 226 -20.62 -0.60 3.83
C PRO A 226 -21.91 -1.21 4.35
N HIS A 227 -23.01 -1.14 3.58
CA HIS A 227 -24.30 -1.68 4.01
C HIS A 227 -24.25 -3.20 4.18
N VAL A 228 -23.60 -3.88 3.24
CA VAL A 228 -23.41 -5.35 3.29
C VAL A 228 -22.51 -5.72 4.46
N ALA A 229 -21.41 -5.00 4.66
CA ALA A 229 -20.50 -5.25 5.77
C ALA A 229 -21.16 -4.99 7.14
N ILE A 230 -21.93 -3.91 7.28
CA ILE A 230 -22.71 -3.62 8.49
C ILE A 230 -23.77 -4.70 8.73
N ALA A 231 -24.48 -5.14 7.69
CA ALA A 231 -25.44 -6.23 7.82
C ALA A 231 -24.78 -7.52 8.33
N SER A 232 -23.59 -7.86 7.83
CA SER A 232 -22.80 -8.98 8.34
C SER A 232 -22.42 -8.82 9.82
N VAL A 233 -22.02 -7.62 10.25
CA VAL A 233 -21.76 -7.32 11.67
C VAL A 233 -23.00 -7.55 12.52
N LEU A 234 -24.17 -7.09 12.07
CA LEU A 234 -25.44 -7.28 12.77
C LEU A 234 -25.82 -8.76 12.88
N VAL A 235 -25.65 -9.54 11.80
CA VAL A 235 -25.88 -11.00 11.82
C VAL A 235 -24.97 -11.69 12.83
N ILE A 236 -23.67 -11.34 12.84
CA ILE A 236 -22.70 -11.89 13.80
C ILE A 236 -23.08 -11.50 15.23
N LEU A 237 -23.49 -10.25 15.46
CA LEU A 237 -23.92 -9.76 16.77
C LEU A 237 -25.13 -10.55 17.27
N VAL A 238 -26.16 -10.73 16.44
CA VAL A 238 -27.35 -11.52 16.79
C VAL A 238 -26.97 -12.97 17.07
N ALA A 239 -26.17 -13.61 16.20
CA ALA A 239 -25.71 -14.98 16.39
C ALA A 239 -24.89 -15.17 17.66
N LYS A 240 -24.16 -14.13 18.11
CA LYS A 240 -23.42 -14.14 19.38
C LYS A 240 -24.30 -13.91 20.60
N ILE A 241 -25.33 -13.05 20.50
CA ILE A 241 -26.23 -12.75 21.62
C ILE A 241 -27.22 -13.89 21.88
N LEU A 242 -27.77 -14.52 20.83
CA LEU A 242 -28.79 -15.58 20.97
C LEU A 242 -28.44 -16.72 21.94
N PRO A 243 -27.22 -17.29 21.92
CA PRO A 243 -26.85 -18.36 22.85
C PRO A 243 -26.44 -17.85 24.25
N MET A 244 -26.35 -16.53 24.48
CA MET A 244 -25.93 -16.01 25.78
C MET A 244 -27.07 -16.12 26.79
N GLN A 245 -26.88 -16.99 27.77
CA GLN A 245 -27.84 -17.19 28.87
C GLN A 245 -27.85 -16.02 29.88
N ASN A 246 -26.78 -15.23 29.94
CA ASN A 246 -26.63 -14.11 30.87
C ASN A 246 -26.43 -12.80 30.11
N MET A 247 -27.11 -11.73 30.55
CA MET A 247 -27.03 -10.38 29.97
C MET A 247 -25.65 -9.69 30.17
N ARG A 248 -24.75 -10.30 30.94
CA ARG A 248 -23.42 -9.75 31.20
C ARG A 248 -22.59 -9.72 29.91
N GLY A 249 -22.10 -8.53 29.54
CA GLY A 249 -21.22 -8.34 28.39
C GLY A 249 -21.93 -8.06 27.06
N ILE A 250 -23.26 -8.23 26.98
CA ILE A 250 -24.03 -7.87 25.77
C ILE A 250 -23.83 -6.40 25.42
N PHE A 251 -23.84 -5.50 26.42
CA PHE A 251 -23.64 -4.08 26.18
C PHE A 251 -22.26 -3.78 25.57
N SER A 252 -21.19 -4.42 26.08
CA SER A 252 -19.85 -4.32 25.49
C SER A 252 -19.81 -4.83 24.04
N LEU A 253 -20.53 -5.91 23.73
CA LEU A 253 -20.64 -6.44 22.36
C LEU A 253 -21.36 -5.47 21.43
N VAL A 254 -22.43 -4.83 21.90
CA VAL A 254 -23.16 -3.81 21.13
C VAL A 254 -22.25 -2.61 20.85
N VAL A 255 -21.59 -2.07 21.87
CA VAL A 255 -20.65 -0.94 21.74
C VAL A 255 -19.52 -1.29 20.77
N GLY A 256 -18.93 -2.48 20.90
CA GLY A 256 -17.90 -2.98 19.99
C GLY A 256 -18.40 -3.13 18.55
N SER A 257 -19.64 -3.58 18.35
CA SER A 257 -20.24 -3.71 17.02
C SER A 257 -20.51 -2.35 16.38
N VAL A 258 -20.99 -1.36 17.15
CA VAL A 258 -21.18 0.01 16.65
C VAL A 258 -19.84 0.67 16.30
N LEU A 259 -18.79 0.44 17.11
CA LEU A 259 -17.43 0.86 16.76
C LEU A 259 -16.98 0.23 15.44
N LEU A 260 -17.23 -1.05 15.25
CA LEU A 260 -16.87 -1.77 14.02
C LEU A 260 -17.64 -1.23 12.81
N CYS A 261 -18.92 -0.87 12.95
CA CYS A 261 -19.70 -0.19 11.92
C CYS A 261 -19.11 1.18 11.56
N LEU A 262 -18.68 1.98 12.54
CA LEU A 262 -17.98 3.25 12.27
C LEU A 262 -16.68 3.02 11.50
N MET A 263 -15.91 2.00 11.88
CA MET A 263 -14.65 1.65 11.22
C MET A 263 -14.88 1.22 9.77
N ILE A 264 -15.92 0.43 9.50
CA ILE A 264 -16.34 0.04 8.15
C ILE A 264 -16.70 1.28 7.32
N LEU A 265 -17.54 2.15 7.85
CA LEU A 265 -17.96 3.39 7.16
C LEU A 265 -16.76 4.29 6.87
N SER A 266 -15.90 4.49 7.87
CA SER A 266 -14.68 5.30 7.73
C SER A 266 -13.75 4.72 6.67
N ASN A 267 -13.44 3.43 6.75
CA ASN A 267 -12.49 2.79 5.85
C ASN A 267 -12.97 2.84 4.39
N GLN A 268 -14.28 2.90 4.16
CA GLN A 268 -14.85 2.96 2.82
C GLN A 268 -14.39 4.19 2.03
N PHE A 269 -14.21 5.35 2.65
CA PHE A 269 -13.78 6.54 1.89
C PHE A 269 -12.33 6.40 1.40
N THR A 270 -11.46 5.81 2.21
CA THR A 270 -10.09 5.46 1.78
C THR A 270 -10.13 4.38 0.70
N LEU A 271 -10.88 3.30 0.91
CA LEU A 271 -10.98 2.19 -0.02
C LEU A 271 -11.51 2.63 -1.38
N ALA A 272 -12.60 3.40 -1.42
CA ALA A 272 -13.20 3.90 -2.66
C ALA A 272 -12.26 4.82 -3.43
N SER A 273 -11.45 5.65 -2.73
CA SER A 273 -10.45 6.50 -3.38
C SER A 273 -9.28 5.71 -3.99
N THR A 274 -8.97 4.55 -3.42
CA THR A 274 -7.85 3.69 -3.86
C THR A 274 -8.29 2.72 -4.96
N VAL A 275 -9.44 2.06 -4.80
CA VAL A 275 -9.97 1.09 -5.77
C VAL A 275 -10.63 1.80 -6.96
N GLN A 276 -11.27 2.96 -6.71
CA GLN A 276 -12.00 3.74 -7.71
C GLN A 276 -13.04 2.88 -8.44
N ASP A 277 -13.19 3.07 -9.75
CA ASP A 277 -14.12 2.34 -10.61
C ASP A 277 -13.47 1.18 -11.37
N GLY A 278 -12.24 0.79 -10.99
CA GLY A 278 -11.49 -0.26 -11.68
C GLY A 278 -10.99 0.13 -13.08
N LYS A 279 -11.14 1.39 -13.51
CA LYS A 279 -10.60 1.89 -14.79
C LYS A 279 -9.18 2.45 -14.66
N LEU A 280 -8.46 2.02 -13.61
CA LEU A 280 -7.04 2.33 -13.50
C LEU A 280 -6.33 1.79 -14.74
N ASP A 281 -5.63 2.67 -15.44
CA ASP A 281 -4.77 2.35 -16.60
C ASP A 281 -5.56 1.97 -17.86
N ILE A 282 -6.84 2.33 -17.93
CA ILE A 282 -7.70 2.11 -19.09
C ILE A 282 -7.13 2.69 -20.38
N GLU A 283 -6.40 3.82 -20.32
CA GLU A 283 -5.73 4.40 -21.49
C GLU A 283 -4.71 3.45 -22.12
N PHE A 284 -4.05 2.60 -21.33
CA PHE A 284 -3.10 1.60 -21.82
C PHE A 284 -3.79 0.35 -22.37
N LYS A 285 -4.97 0.00 -21.84
CA LYS A 285 -5.84 -0.99 -22.50
C LYS A 285 -6.28 -0.48 -23.87
N LEU A 286 -6.77 0.74 -23.95
CA LEU A 286 -7.18 1.35 -25.22
C LEU A 286 -6.02 1.47 -26.21
N LEU A 287 -4.81 1.75 -25.73
CA LEU A 287 -3.59 1.70 -26.54
C LEU A 287 -3.31 0.30 -27.09
N ALA A 288 -3.48 -0.74 -26.27
CA ALA A 288 -3.35 -2.13 -26.72
C ALA A 288 -4.40 -2.47 -27.78
N ASP A 289 -5.67 -2.13 -27.54
CA ASP A 289 -6.77 -2.35 -28.48
C ASP A 289 -6.51 -1.63 -29.82
N TRP A 290 -6.06 -0.37 -29.76
CA TRP A 290 -5.69 0.40 -30.95
C TRP A 290 -4.55 -0.25 -31.71
N TYR A 291 -3.49 -0.66 -31.01
CA TYR A 291 -2.32 -1.28 -31.64
C TYR A 291 -2.71 -2.59 -32.35
N VAL A 292 -3.51 -3.44 -31.71
CA VAL A 292 -3.99 -4.70 -32.31
C VAL A 292 -4.83 -4.45 -33.56
N ALA A 293 -5.63 -3.39 -33.57
CA ALA A 293 -6.54 -3.09 -34.68
C ALA A 293 -5.87 -2.35 -35.87
N HIS A 294 -4.79 -1.61 -35.64
CA HIS A 294 -4.26 -0.67 -36.64
C HIS A 294 -2.77 -0.80 -36.94
N ALA A 295 -1.98 -1.44 -36.06
CA ALA A 295 -0.55 -1.56 -36.29
C ALA A 295 -0.27 -2.54 -37.44
N GLU A 296 0.64 -2.14 -38.33
CA GLU A 296 1.12 -3.02 -39.39
C GLU A 296 1.90 -4.20 -38.78
N PRO A 297 1.93 -5.37 -39.44
CA PRO A 297 2.74 -6.51 -39.00
C PRO A 297 4.21 -6.10 -38.77
N ASP A 298 4.85 -6.72 -37.77
CA ASP A 298 6.26 -6.53 -37.42
C ASP A 298 6.69 -5.10 -37.00
N THR A 299 5.73 -4.19 -36.84
CA THR A 299 5.99 -2.87 -36.26
C THR A 299 6.22 -2.98 -34.76
N LYS A 300 6.94 -2.00 -34.17
CA LYS A 300 7.11 -1.91 -32.72
C LYS A 300 6.66 -0.57 -32.19
N MET A 301 6.22 -0.57 -30.94
CA MET A 301 5.75 0.63 -30.24
C MET A 301 6.57 0.86 -28.96
N VAL A 302 7.09 2.08 -28.82
CA VAL A 302 7.67 2.56 -27.57
C VAL A 302 6.57 3.16 -26.70
N THR A 303 6.55 2.79 -25.42
CA THR A 303 5.62 3.33 -24.42
C THR A 303 6.26 3.34 -23.04
N SER A 304 5.74 4.16 -22.13
CA SER A 304 6.18 4.25 -20.73
C SER A 304 5.82 2.99 -19.92
N MET A 305 4.68 2.35 -20.22
CA MET A 305 4.17 1.21 -19.45
C MET A 305 3.88 -0.03 -20.33
N PRO A 306 4.89 -0.58 -21.05
CA PRO A 306 4.66 -1.68 -21.99
C PRO A 306 4.18 -2.95 -21.29
N HIS A 307 4.54 -3.14 -20.02
CA HIS A 307 4.10 -4.29 -19.22
C HIS A 307 2.57 -4.31 -19.02
N ILE A 308 1.91 -3.15 -18.97
CA ILE A 308 0.44 -3.08 -18.91
C ILE A 308 -0.16 -3.41 -20.27
N VAL A 309 0.37 -2.79 -21.33
CA VAL A 309 -0.11 -3.01 -22.72
C VAL A 309 0.01 -4.50 -23.11
N ARG A 310 1.09 -5.17 -22.71
CA ARG A 310 1.33 -6.60 -22.93
C ARG A 310 0.28 -7.51 -22.28
N ILE A 311 -0.30 -7.11 -21.14
CA ILE A 311 -1.39 -7.88 -20.50
C ILE A 311 -2.62 -7.90 -21.40
N PHE A 312 -2.91 -6.79 -22.08
CA PHE A 312 -4.08 -6.64 -22.94
C PHE A 312 -3.84 -7.09 -24.40
N ALA A 313 -2.59 -7.12 -24.86
CA ALA A 313 -2.20 -7.62 -26.18
C ALA A 313 -1.09 -8.70 -26.07
N PRO A 314 -1.39 -9.89 -25.51
CA PRO A 314 -0.38 -10.90 -25.23
C PRO A 314 0.28 -11.47 -26.50
N LYS A 315 -0.48 -11.57 -27.60
CA LYS A 315 0.04 -12.05 -28.90
C LYS A 315 1.08 -11.12 -29.51
N GLN A 316 1.02 -9.82 -29.20
CA GLN A 316 1.96 -8.78 -29.66
C GLN A 316 2.94 -8.36 -28.57
N SER A 317 3.12 -9.18 -27.52
CA SER A 317 3.85 -8.75 -26.33
C SER A 317 5.30 -8.31 -26.59
N SER A 318 5.97 -8.92 -27.57
CA SER A 318 7.31 -8.58 -28.04
C SER A 318 7.39 -7.25 -28.80
N ALA A 319 6.28 -6.72 -29.29
CA ALA A 319 6.22 -5.48 -30.06
C ALA A 319 6.29 -4.21 -29.19
N PHE A 320 5.99 -4.34 -27.89
CA PHE A 320 6.00 -3.22 -26.96
C PHE A 320 7.37 -3.06 -26.33
N VAL A 321 7.99 -1.91 -26.51
CA VAL A 321 9.33 -1.56 -25.99
C VAL A 321 9.19 -0.51 -24.91
N ALA A 322 9.92 -0.66 -23.81
CA ALA A 322 9.90 0.31 -22.73
C ALA A 322 10.69 1.55 -23.13
N LYS A 323 10.13 2.75 -22.95
CA LYS A 323 10.87 3.99 -23.26
C LYS A 323 12.23 4.05 -22.57
N GLN A 324 12.30 3.57 -21.32
CA GLN A 324 13.52 3.56 -20.51
C GLN A 324 14.66 2.67 -21.05
N THR A 325 14.40 1.77 -22.01
CA THR A 325 15.44 0.94 -22.64
C THR A 325 16.06 1.61 -23.87
N ILE A 326 15.53 2.75 -24.30
CA ILE A 326 16.07 3.57 -25.39
C ILE A 326 16.70 4.81 -24.76
N ILE A 327 18.02 4.81 -24.62
CA ILE A 327 18.77 5.80 -23.85
C ILE A 327 19.39 6.81 -24.80
N GLY A 328 18.62 7.82 -25.21
CA GLY A 328 19.15 8.95 -25.96
C GLY A 328 19.78 9.99 -25.04
N LYS A 329 20.95 10.53 -25.40
CA LYS A 329 21.52 11.72 -24.73
C LYS A 329 20.68 12.99 -24.98
N ASN A 330 19.90 12.97 -26.05
CA ASN A 330 18.98 14.02 -26.48
C ASN A 330 17.89 13.42 -27.39
N ALA A 331 16.96 14.27 -27.87
CA ALA A 331 15.85 13.85 -28.71
C ALA A 331 16.29 13.17 -30.02
N ASP A 332 17.35 13.68 -30.66
CA ASP A 332 17.87 13.14 -31.94
C ASP A 332 18.50 11.76 -31.76
N ASP A 333 19.27 11.57 -30.69
CA ASP A 333 19.86 10.28 -30.32
C ASP A 333 18.77 9.25 -29.99
N PHE A 334 17.69 9.68 -29.31
CA PHE A 334 16.52 8.83 -29.09
C PHE A 334 15.87 8.38 -30.41
N ILE A 335 15.71 9.29 -31.37
CA ILE A 335 15.16 8.97 -32.71
C ILE A 335 16.06 7.94 -33.42
N ASN A 336 17.38 8.15 -33.43
CA ASN A 336 18.33 7.24 -34.08
C ASN A 336 18.30 5.83 -33.46
N GLN A 337 18.14 5.73 -32.16
CA GLN A 337 17.99 4.44 -31.48
C GLN A 337 16.63 3.80 -31.78
N CYS A 338 15.57 4.59 -31.92
CA CYS A 338 14.27 4.09 -32.38
C CYS A 338 14.39 3.45 -33.77
N TYR A 339 15.10 4.08 -34.72
CA TYR A 339 15.34 3.49 -36.03
C TYR A 339 16.16 2.19 -35.96
N THR A 340 17.23 2.18 -35.17
CA THR A 340 18.07 0.99 -34.97
C THR A 340 17.27 -0.20 -34.42
N GLN A 341 16.28 0.06 -33.55
CA GLN A 341 15.45 -0.99 -32.95
C GLN A 341 14.20 -1.35 -33.76
N ASN A 342 14.04 -0.76 -34.96
CA ASN A 342 12.86 -0.85 -35.82
C ASN A 342 11.57 -0.44 -35.10
N ILE A 343 11.61 0.66 -34.36
CA ILE A 343 10.44 1.28 -33.75
C ILE A 343 9.67 2.06 -34.82
N THR A 344 8.37 1.80 -34.90
CA THR A 344 7.46 2.49 -35.83
C THR A 344 6.60 3.51 -35.11
N TYR A 345 6.16 3.18 -33.89
CA TYR A 345 5.25 4.00 -33.10
C TYR A 345 5.88 4.46 -31.79
N VAL A 346 5.59 5.69 -31.39
CA VAL A 346 5.94 6.24 -30.08
C VAL A 346 4.67 6.73 -29.41
N ALA A 347 4.38 6.20 -28.23
CA ALA A 347 3.25 6.56 -27.40
C ALA A 347 3.72 7.47 -26.25
N TRP A 348 3.11 8.64 -26.14
CA TRP A 348 3.31 9.57 -25.03
C TRP A 348 2.05 9.61 -24.16
N ASP A 349 2.17 9.31 -22.87
CA ASP A 349 1.04 9.30 -21.95
C ASP A 349 0.99 10.56 -21.06
N SER A 350 -0.20 11.10 -20.87
CA SER A 350 -0.42 12.31 -20.07
C SER A 350 -0.15 12.11 -18.58
N ARG A 351 -0.27 10.87 -18.07
CA ARG A 351 -0.14 10.55 -16.66
C ARG A 351 1.26 10.80 -16.14
N ILE A 352 2.27 10.29 -16.85
CA ILE A 352 3.67 10.52 -16.50
C ILE A 352 4.14 11.83 -17.12
N GLY A 353 3.73 12.13 -18.35
CA GLY A 353 4.15 13.31 -19.09
C GLY A 353 3.85 14.65 -18.41
N PHE A 354 2.74 14.75 -17.67
CA PHE A 354 2.43 15.97 -16.90
C PHE A 354 3.10 16.04 -15.53
N ASN A 355 3.72 14.95 -15.07
CA ASN A 355 4.42 14.92 -13.79
C ASN A 355 5.92 15.23 -13.97
N VAL A 356 6.25 16.39 -14.53
CA VAL A 356 7.62 16.78 -14.96
C VAL A 356 8.66 16.72 -13.83
N GLY A 357 8.25 16.97 -12.58
CA GLY A 357 9.10 16.84 -11.40
C GLY A 357 9.08 15.44 -10.77
N GLY A 358 8.25 14.54 -11.26
CA GLY A 358 8.02 13.22 -10.70
C GLY A 358 9.17 12.25 -10.94
N ARG A 359 9.39 11.35 -9.98
CA ARG A 359 10.41 10.28 -10.07
C ARG A 359 10.35 9.51 -11.38
N TYR A 360 9.15 9.05 -11.76
CA TYR A 360 8.96 8.24 -12.96
C TYR A 360 9.10 9.01 -14.27
N TYR A 361 8.95 10.33 -14.26
CA TYR A 361 9.17 11.14 -15.46
C TYR A 361 10.64 11.10 -15.90
N LYS A 362 11.57 11.24 -14.95
CA LYS A 362 13.01 11.11 -15.21
C LYS A 362 13.42 9.65 -15.39
N LEU A 363 12.98 8.77 -14.49
CA LEU A 363 13.38 7.36 -14.47
C LEU A 363 12.90 6.61 -15.71
N TRP A 364 11.70 6.91 -16.22
CA TRP A 364 11.22 6.37 -17.49
C TRP A 364 11.61 7.20 -18.69
N GLY A 365 12.38 8.28 -18.49
CA GLY A 365 12.93 9.15 -19.52
C GLY A 365 11.90 9.92 -20.34
N ILE A 366 10.70 10.16 -19.82
CA ILE A 366 9.63 10.84 -20.56
C ILE A 366 10.02 12.27 -20.97
N GLN A 367 10.96 12.88 -20.24
CA GLN A 367 11.56 14.17 -20.57
C GLN A 367 12.10 14.26 -22.00
N ASP A 368 12.68 13.17 -22.54
CA ASP A 368 13.32 13.16 -23.85
C ASP A 368 12.29 13.20 -24.99
N ILE A 369 11.03 12.86 -24.69
CA ILE A 369 9.92 12.82 -25.64
C ILE A 369 8.81 13.80 -25.25
N ASN A 370 9.08 14.77 -24.38
CA ASN A 370 8.05 15.69 -23.87
C ASN A 370 7.46 16.61 -24.95
N MET A 371 8.17 16.83 -26.06
CA MET A 371 7.62 17.55 -27.22
C MET A 371 6.41 16.86 -27.85
N LEU A 372 6.20 15.57 -27.56
CA LEU A 372 5.06 14.77 -28.02
C LEU A 372 3.78 14.97 -27.18
N ASN A 373 3.80 15.90 -26.22
CA ASN A 373 2.64 16.21 -25.38
C ASN A 373 1.48 16.88 -26.14
N ARG A 374 1.76 17.48 -27.31
CA ARG A 374 0.77 18.11 -28.20
C ARG A 374 0.41 17.18 -29.35
N PRO A 375 -0.89 17.06 -29.71
CA PRO A 375 -1.35 16.21 -30.81
C PRO A 375 -1.10 16.88 -32.18
N GLN A 376 0.16 17.04 -32.56
CA GLN A 376 0.57 17.68 -33.81
C GLN A 376 1.86 17.06 -34.35
N ASN A 377 2.10 17.16 -35.65
CA ASN A 377 3.38 16.73 -36.23
C ASN A 377 4.53 17.57 -35.66
N VAL A 378 5.64 16.93 -35.30
CA VAL A 378 6.85 17.59 -34.77
C VAL A 378 8.07 16.82 -35.24
N GLY A 379 8.94 17.46 -36.04
CA GLY A 379 10.13 16.80 -36.58
C GLY A 379 9.80 15.50 -37.33
N PRO A 380 10.46 14.36 -37.03
CA PRO A 380 10.17 13.08 -37.68
C PRO A 380 8.92 12.38 -37.13
N TYR A 381 8.24 12.95 -36.14
CA TYR A 381 7.03 12.39 -35.56
C TYR A 381 5.80 12.89 -36.30
N GLU A 382 5.10 11.97 -36.95
CA GLU A 382 3.77 12.18 -37.50
C GLU A 382 2.72 11.80 -36.47
N PHE A 383 1.88 12.74 -36.08
CA PHE A 383 0.76 12.47 -35.19
C PHE A 383 -0.25 11.57 -35.89
N VAL A 384 -0.60 10.45 -35.25
CA VAL A 384 -1.55 9.48 -35.79
C VAL A 384 -2.91 9.67 -35.16
N THR A 385 -2.97 9.62 -33.83
CA THR A 385 -4.23 9.76 -33.09
C THR A 385 -3.97 10.02 -31.61
N GLN A 386 -5.03 10.44 -30.91
CA GLN A 386 -5.06 10.57 -29.46
C GLN A 386 -6.12 9.63 -28.90
N ILE A 387 -5.69 8.78 -27.97
CA ILE A 387 -6.57 7.91 -27.20
C ILE A 387 -6.95 8.64 -25.93
N VAL A 388 -8.23 9.01 -25.79
CA VAL A 388 -8.73 9.76 -24.63
C VAL A 388 -9.56 8.84 -23.74
N ALA A 389 -9.04 8.55 -22.53
CA ALA A 389 -9.83 7.89 -21.48
C ALA A 389 -10.64 8.90 -20.67
N THR A 390 -10.03 10.04 -20.34
CA THR A 390 -10.67 11.22 -19.72
C THR A 390 -9.93 12.47 -20.18
N PRO A 391 -10.46 13.70 -19.99
CA PRO A 391 -9.75 14.93 -20.36
C PRO A 391 -8.35 15.07 -19.74
N LYS A 392 -8.05 14.39 -18.63
CA LYS A 392 -6.73 14.40 -17.96
C LYS A 392 -5.92 13.12 -18.19
N ARG A 393 -6.51 12.07 -18.76
CA ARG A 393 -5.87 10.77 -19.04
C ARG A 393 -6.00 10.44 -20.52
N TYR A 394 -4.92 10.63 -21.25
CA TYR A 394 -4.87 10.34 -22.67
C TYR A 394 -3.46 9.90 -23.09
N ILE A 395 -3.38 9.26 -24.26
CA ILE A 395 -2.14 8.87 -24.90
C ILE A 395 -2.12 9.40 -26.32
N ASN A 396 -1.08 10.17 -26.66
CA ASN A 396 -0.81 10.57 -28.03
C ASN A 396 0.03 9.49 -28.70
N ILE A 397 -0.35 9.09 -29.91
CA ILE A 397 0.38 8.12 -30.71
C ILE A 397 0.99 8.83 -31.91
N PHE A 398 2.29 8.62 -32.10
CA PHE A 398 3.05 9.13 -33.22
C PHE A 398 3.65 7.99 -34.02
N ARG A 399 3.69 8.16 -35.34
CA ARG A 399 4.45 7.34 -36.26
C ARG A 399 5.77 8.04 -36.56
N LEU A 400 6.87 7.29 -36.49
CA LEU A 400 8.19 7.77 -36.88
C LEU A 400 8.35 7.67 -38.41
N LYS A 401 8.61 8.80 -39.06
CA LYS A 401 8.94 8.85 -40.50
C LYS A 401 10.40 8.48 -40.68
N LYS A 402 10.66 7.41 -41.45
CA LYS A 402 12.02 6.98 -41.80
C LYS A 402 12.62 7.87 -42.89
#